data_AF-A0A8S1MUK1-F1
#
_entry.id   AF-A0A8S1MUK1-F1
#
_cell.length_a   1.000
_cell.length_b   1.000
_cell.length_c   1.000
_cell.angle_alpha   90.00
_cell.angle_beta   90.00
_cell.angle_gamma   90.00
#
_symmetry.space_group_name_H-M   'P 1'
#
loop_
_entity.id
_entity.type
_entity.pdbx_description
1 polymer ?
#
loop_
_entity_poly.entity_id
_entity_poly.type
_entity_poly.pdbx_seq_one_letter_code
_entity_poly.pdbx_strand_id
1 'polypeptide(L)'
;MNFFQKSKCCVCAKDLLALKLRKSYRCKMCHQDVCTYCSESRVKLYAKPNDFVKDFNSPQRVCDNCFRDYSYYQNIITEFSLKWNTRSSFQSKWIGKSERKIKMQIAITENDKEIIDKDVITGRSDACLFNYSLREFISQCQEGYDQSYIRESIIKVLQLFVTHYPVIGYCQGMNQIATILLCVSDEEGAFHIMNHIFKSIIPPRFYSNSSGATLIGYQAELYFLKSQLKSINLVNYDQVLNFIDISGPQMLLTLMLQVLNTSSLFITWGEMFKKNSFIPIDQAIIYSLVQTAKNLDLTKQGLIEEIGKIIKYSDLSQLFSKESAYFTSFERQVQIEQYYSQTSRSWVNDEKLVLFRLKKITNFDTEEILQIQNEFKKYCMESRSVSISRKERQSFKQSAQLTDSSDDDGAYIQNLQIQQVKLQKYGINKEAFLDLMEQFHLHYTRYQILDRYKYELVFNLFDENKSELLDFREFLTCLSVLLRGSFEQKLKMFFTAHTGSSLRADEFKTLLSIIIPEDLQQSEEYQIFLNRIHQSQYTYQDMLKVSQDPFVQDNEYKRERSQTSVMIAQSLNKITNS
;
A
#
# COMPACT_ATOMS: atom_id res chain seq x y z
N MET A 1 -35.19 -32.48 -2.81
CA MET A 1 -34.73 -33.23 -1.62
C MET A 1 -33.81 -32.32 -0.82
N ASN A 2 -34.28 -31.80 0.31
CA ASN A 2 -33.46 -30.97 1.21
C ASN A 2 -32.42 -31.86 1.88
N PHE A 3 -31.16 -31.77 1.45
CA PHE A 3 -30.03 -32.28 2.22
C PHE A 3 -30.01 -31.53 3.56
N PHE A 4 -30.47 -32.17 4.64
CA PHE A 4 -30.15 -31.74 5.99
C PHE A 4 -28.63 -31.77 6.13
N GLN A 5 -27.99 -30.62 6.00
CA GLN A 5 -26.56 -30.47 6.25
C GLN A 5 -26.36 -30.84 7.73
N LYS A 6 -25.64 -31.93 7.99
CA LYS A 6 -25.36 -32.42 9.35
C LYS A 6 -24.72 -31.28 10.15
N SER A 7 -25.41 -30.73 11.14
CA SER A 7 -24.80 -29.69 11.98
C SER A 7 -23.77 -30.34 12.89
N LYS A 8 -22.54 -29.82 12.81
CA LYS A 8 -21.42 -30.23 13.67
C LYS A 8 -21.18 -29.15 14.72
N CYS A 9 -20.71 -29.57 15.89
CA CYS A 9 -20.25 -28.62 16.90
C CYS A 9 -19.06 -27.81 16.38
N CYS A 10 -19.13 -26.47 16.39
CA CYS A 10 -18.03 -25.60 15.96
C CYS A 10 -16.74 -25.73 16.78
N VAL A 11 -16.80 -26.32 17.98
CA VAL A 11 -15.63 -26.49 18.85
C VAL A 11 -15.01 -27.89 18.71
N CYS A 12 -15.81 -28.95 18.87
CA CYS A 12 -15.30 -30.32 18.90
C CYS A 12 -15.55 -31.13 17.62
N ALA A 13 -16.16 -30.52 16.59
CA ALA A 13 -16.48 -31.12 15.28
C ALA A 13 -17.36 -32.38 15.31
N LYS A 14 -17.88 -32.78 16.47
CA LYS A 14 -18.79 -33.93 16.60
C LYS A 14 -20.15 -33.62 15.98
N ASP A 15 -20.76 -34.63 15.35
CA ASP A 15 -22.10 -34.56 14.76
C ASP A 15 -23.16 -34.35 15.85
N LEU A 16 -23.91 -33.25 15.77
CA LEU A 16 -24.93 -32.89 16.75
C LEU A 16 -26.19 -33.77 16.64
N LEU A 17 -26.40 -34.41 15.49
CA LEU A 17 -27.51 -35.35 15.24
C LEU A 17 -27.21 -36.79 15.72
N ALA A 18 -25.94 -37.21 15.64
CA ALA A 18 -25.53 -38.57 16.01
C ALA A 18 -25.37 -38.72 17.53
N LEU A 19 -24.95 -37.66 18.19
CA LEU A 19 -25.07 -37.52 19.63
C LEU A 19 -26.57 -37.37 19.92
N LYS A 20 -27.18 -38.29 20.69
CA LYS A 20 -28.56 -38.16 21.24
C LYS A 20 -28.71 -36.96 22.20
N LEU A 21 -27.93 -35.88 22.01
CA LEU A 21 -27.94 -34.64 22.75
C LEU A 21 -29.21 -33.88 22.41
N ARG A 22 -30.22 -34.02 23.26
CA ARG A 22 -31.51 -33.31 23.18
C ARG A 22 -31.41 -31.77 23.17
N LYS A 23 -30.22 -31.16 23.24
CA LYS A 23 -30.02 -29.70 23.20
C LYS A 23 -28.70 -29.36 22.48
N SER A 24 -28.77 -28.97 21.22
CA SER A 24 -27.74 -28.12 20.60
C SER A 24 -28.11 -26.66 20.85
N TYR A 25 -27.11 -25.78 20.90
CA TYR A 25 -27.30 -24.34 21.04
C TYR A 25 -26.68 -23.63 19.85
N ARG A 26 -27.17 -22.41 19.58
CA ARG A 26 -26.52 -21.49 18.65
C ARG A 26 -25.76 -20.44 19.46
N CYS A 27 -24.45 -20.34 19.25
CA CYS A 27 -23.60 -19.38 19.93
C CYS A 27 -24.13 -17.95 19.70
N LYS A 28 -24.29 -17.16 20.75
CA LYS A 28 -24.84 -15.79 20.63
C LYS A 28 -23.87 -14.75 20.07
N MET A 29 -22.60 -15.14 19.89
CA MET A 29 -21.55 -14.28 19.33
C MET A 29 -21.23 -14.66 17.87
N CYS A 30 -20.72 -15.88 17.60
CA CYS A 30 -20.38 -16.29 16.22
C CYS A 30 -21.52 -16.93 15.42
N HIS A 31 -22.69 -17.13 16.04
CA HIS A 31 -23.89 -17.73 15.43
C HIS A 31 -23.72 -19.16 14.89
N GLN A 32 -22.63 -19.87 15.23
CA GLN A 32 -22.45 -21.28 14.87
C GLN A 32 -23.11 -22.23 15.88
N ASP A 33 -23.45 -23.42 15.40
CA ASP A 33 -24.00 -24.49 16.22
C ASP A 33 -22.93 -25.08 17.16
N VAL A 34 -23.32 -25.35 18.40
CA VAL A 34 -22.43 -25.83 19.45
C VAL A 34 -23.15 -26.80 20.37
N CYS A 35 -22.43 -27.83 20.85
CA CYS A 35 -22.99 -28.75 21.83
C CYS A 35 -23.03 -28.13 23.24
N THR A 36 -23.81 -28.73 24.13
CA THR A 36 -23.96 -28.29 25.53
C THR A 36 -22.63 -28.16 26.27
N TYR A 37 -21.72 -29.12 26.06
CA TYR A 37 -20.41 -29.21 26.73
C TYR A 37 -19.40 -28.18 26.22
N CYS A 38 -19.56 -27.69 24.99
CA CYS A 38 -18.66 -26.70 24.40
C CYS A 38 -19.23 -25.27 24.47
N SER A 39 -20.24 -25.06 25.33
CA SER A 39 -20.94 -23.78 25.47
C SER A 39 -21.41 -23.54 26.91
N GLU A 40 -20.61 -23.96 27.89
CA GLU A 40 -20.97 -23.83 29.31
C GLU A 40 -20.87 -22.38 29.79
N SER A 41 -19.99 -21.60 29.17
CA SER A 41 -19.70 -20.22 29.55
C SER A 41 -20.75 -19.22 29.05
N ARG A 42 -20.93 -18.15 29.83
CA ARG A 42 -21.79 -17.01 29.48
C ARG A 42 -21.03 -15.69 29.61
N VAL A 43 -21.31 -14.75 28.71
CA VAL A 43 -20.63 -13.45 28.63
C VAL A 43 -21.62 -12.30 28.45
N LYS A 44 -21.23 -11.07 28.83
CA LYS A 44 -21.99 -9.86 28.48
C LYS A 44 -21.66 -9.50 27.03
N LEU A 45 -22.69 -9.29 26.20
CA LEU A 45 -22.54 -8.85 24.82
C LEU A 45 -22.94 -7.38 24.69
N TYR A 46 -22.32 -6.67 23.76
CA TYR A 46 -22.45 -5.22 23.60
C TYR A 46 -23.00 -4.82 22.23
N ALA A 47 -22.73 -5.59 21.17
CA ALA A 47 -23.07 -5.18 19.82
C ALA A 47 -24.56 -5.34 19.51
N LYS A 48 -25.20 -4.24 19.09
CA LYS A 48 -26.58 -4.17 18.61
C LYS A 48 -26.59 -3.78 17.12
N PRO A 49 -27.57 -4.26 16.33
CA PRO A 49 -28.56 -5.27 16.68
C PRO A 49 -27.96 -6.70 16.72
N ASN A 50 -28.50 -7.55 17.60
CA ASN A 50 -28.23 -8.98 17.59
C ASN A 50 -29.54 -9.74 17.81
N ASP A 51 -30.14 -10.22 16.72
CA ASP A 51 -31.44 -10.90 16.72
C ASP A 51 -31.47 -12.18 17.56
N PHE A 52 -30.29 -12.73 17.89
CA PHE A 52 -30.18 -13.89 18.75
C PHE A 52 -30.22 -13.54 20.24
N VAL A 53 -30.09 -12.28 20.63
CA VAL A 53 -30.06 -11.83 22.03
C VAL A 53 -31.38 -11.14 22.37
N LYS A 54 -32.16 -11.77 23.26
CA LYS A 54 -33.46 -11.22 23.71
C LYS A 54 -33.32 -10.17 24.81
N ASP A 55 -32.32 -10.34 25.66
CA ASP A 55 -32.05 -9.47 26.79
C ASP A 55 -30.55 -9.23 26.90
N PHE A 56 -30.11 -8.03 26.54
CA PHE A 56 -28.70 -7.63 26.59
C PHE A 56 -28.19 -7.38 28.01
N ASN A 57 -29.07 -7.28 29.01
CA ASN A 57 -28.66 -7.12 30.40
C ASN A 57 -28.25 -8.44 31.04
N SER A 58 -28.67 -9.58 30.48
CA SER A 58 -28.31 -10.90 30.99
C SER A 58 -27.11 -11.53 30.26
N PRO A 59 -26.26 -12.31 30.96
CA PRO A 59 -25.17 -13.04 30.34
C PRO A 59 -25.65 -14.07 29.31
N GLN A 60 -25.08 -13.99 28.11
CA GLN A 60 -25.44 -14.79 26.94
C GLN A 60 -24.52 -15.99 26.78
N ARG A 61 -25.11 -17.14 26.43
CA ARG A 61 -24.34 -18.37 26.19
C ARG A 61 -23.54 -18.27 24.89
N VAL A 62 -22.24 -18.56 24.97
CA VAL A 62 -21.32 -18.56 23.81
C VAL A 62 -20.54 -19.88 23.75
N CYS A 63 -19.97 -20.19 22.59
CA CYS A 63 -19.09 -21.36 22.45
C CYS A 63 -17.72 -21.10 23.10
N ASP A 64 -16.99 -22.16 23.44
CA ASP A 64 -15.69 -22.05 24.13
C ASP A 64 -14.63 -21.27 23.34
N ASN A 65 -14.71 -21.26 21.99
CA ASN A 65 -13.81 -20.46 21.17
C ASN A 65 -14.10 -18.96 21.34
N CYS A 66 -15.38 -18.57 21.25
CA CYS A 66 -15.81 -17.18 21.50
C CYS A 66 -15.54 -16.76 22.95
N PHE A 67 -15.69 -17.67 23.92
CA PHE A 67 -15.37 -17.37 25.32
C PHE A 67 -13.88 -17.10 25.53
N ARG A 68 -12.99 -17.88 24.89
CA ARG A 68 -11.54 -17.65 24.95
C ARG A 68 -11.15 -16.31 24.32
N ASP A 69 -11.69 -16.01 23.15
CA ASP A 69 -11.50 -14.73 22.47
C ASP A 69 -12.01 -13.56 23.33
N TYR A 70 -13.23 -13.65 23.86
CA TYR A 70 -13.80 -12.70 24.82
C TYR A 70 -12.89 -12.48 26.02
N SER A 71 -12.48 -13.56 26.68
CA SER A 71 -11.63 -13.49 27.88
C SER A 71 -10.29 -12.80 27.56
N TYR A 72 -9.72 -13.06 26.39
CA TYR A 72 -8.49 -12.41 25.94
C TYR A 72 -8.64 -10.89 25.84
N TYR A 73 -9.63 -10.40 25.09
CA TYR A 73 -9.78 -8.94 24.94
C TYR A 73 -10.35 -8.27 26.20
N GLN A 74 -11.12 -8.97 27.06
CA GLN A 74 -11.50 -8.42 28.37
C GLN A 74 -10.27 -8.17 29.26
N ASN A 75 -9.30 -9.09 29.25
CA ASN A 75 -8.06 -8.91 30.00
C ASN A 75 -7.32 -7.67 29.50
N ILE A 76 -7.22 -7.49 28.19
CA ILE A 76 -6.58 -6.30 27.60
C ILE A 76 -7.35 -5.02 27.94
N ILE A 77 -8.68 -5.01 27.80
CA ILE A 77 -9.51 -3.85 28.15
C ILE A 77 -9.30 -3.46 29.61
N THR A 78 -9.25 -4.45 30.52
CA THR A 78 -9.09 -4.21 31.96
C THR A 78 -7.67 -3.76 32.30
N GLU A 79 -6.65 -4.46 31.79
CA GLU A 79 -5.23 -4.18 32.04
C GLU A 79 -4.84 -2.77 31.56
N PHE A 80 -5.34 -2.35 30.39
CA PHE A 80 -5.00 -1.07 29.77
C PHE A 80 -6.06 0.00 29.91
N SER A 81 -7.18 -0.29 30.58
CA SER A 81 -8.34 0.60 30.71
C SER A 81 -8.81 1.14 29.35
N LEU A 82 -8.91 0.26 28.34
CA LEU A 82 -9.25 0.65 26.98
C LEU A 82 -10.67 1.20 26.89
N LYS A 83 -10.80 2.35 26.23
CA LYS A 83 -12.06 3.03 25.89
C LYS A 83 -11.87 3.79 24.59
N TRP A 84 -12.98 4.05 23.89
CA TRP A 84 -12.96 4.83 22.65
C TRP A 84 -12.28 6.19 22.84
N ASN A 85 -11.36 6.52 21.92
CA ASN A 85 -10.63 7.79 21.87
C ASN A 85 -10.08 8.20 23.24
N THR A 86 -9.47 7.25 23.95
CA THR A 86 -8.93 7.47 25.30
C THR A 86 -7.48 7.04 25.34
N ARG A 87 -6.63 7.89 25.90
CA ARG A 87 -5.21 7.61 26.06
C ARG A 87 -5.01 6.36 26.91
N SER A 88 -4.29 5.38 26.37
CA SER A 88 -3.92 4.16 27.08
C SER A 88 -2.42 3.92 27.04
N SER A 89 -1.92 3.10 27.96
CA SER A 89 -0.53 2.61 27.91
C SER A 89 -0.32 1.48 26.89
N PHE A 90 -1.40 0.95 26.29
CA PHE A 90 -1.34 -0.14 25.31
C PHE A 90 -0.50 0.24 24.10
N GLN A 91 -0.57 1.49 23.64
CA GLN A 91 0.26 2.00 22.54
C GLN A 91 1.76 1.70 22.73
N SER A 92 2.25 1.71 23.97
CA SER A 92 3.66 1.44 24.26
C SER A 92 4.08 0.01 23.92
N LYS A 93 3.13 -0.94 23.85
CA LYS A 93 3.40 -2.31 23.39
C LYS A 93 3.68 -2.39 21.88
N TRP A 94 3.22 -1.41 21.09
CA TRP A 94 3.37 -1.43 19.64
C TRP A 94 4.47 -0.49 19.13
N ILE A 95 4.54 0.73 19.64
CA ILE A 95 5.48 1.75 19.12
C ILE A 95 6.37 2.37 20.19
N GLY A 96 6.38 1.80 21.41
CA GLY A 96 7.16 2.31 22.53
C GLY A 96 6.69 3.68 23.03
N LYS A 97 7.56 4.38 23.77
CA LYS A 97 7.35 5.76 24.22
C LYS A 97 7.92 6.71 23.17
N SER A 98 7.07 7.45 22.48
CA SER A 98 7.46 8.49 21.53
C SER A 98 7.01 9.88 22.01
N GLU A 99 7.77 10.93 21.66
CA GLU A 99 7.27 12.30 21.81
C GLU A 99 6.05 12.46 20.92
N ARG A 100 4.93 12.83 21.55
CA ARG A 100 3.68 13.13 20.86
C ARG A 100 3.64 14.63 20.58
N LYS A 101 4.16 15.00 19.41
CA LYS A 101 4.09 16.36 18.86
C LYS A 101 3.68 16.24 17.42
N ILE A 102 2.41 16.53 17.15
CA ILE A 102 1.89 16.58 15.78
C ILE A 102 2.01 18.01 15.28
N LYS A 103 2.69 18.20 14.15
CA LYS A 103 2.62 19.43 13.38
C LYS A 103 1.80 19.13 12.14
N MET A 104 0.67 19.80 11.97
CA MET A 104 -0.12 19.68 10.74
C MET A 104 0.72 20.23 9.58
N GLN A 105 1.03 19.37 8.60
CA GLN A 105 1.99 19.72 7.56
C GLN A 105 1.31 20.34 6.34
N ILE A 106 0.15 19.85 5.88
CA ILE A 106 -0.44 20.20 4.57
C ILE A 106 -1.97 20.38 4.70
N ALA A 107 -2.58 21.20 3.84
CA ALA A 107 -4.03 21.21 3.66
C ALA A 107 -4.52 19.93 2.96
N ILE A 108 -5.63 19.35 3.41
CA ILE A 108 -6.21 18.16 2.80
C ILE A 108 -6.76 18.45 1.39
N THR A 109 -6.62 17.51 0.46
CA THR A 109 -7.26 17.62 -0.86
C THR A 109 -8.79 17.49 -0.73
N GLU A 110 -9.55 18.19 -1.56
CA GLU A 110 -11.02 18.09 -1.55
C GLU A 110 -11.48 16.66 -1.86
N ASN A 111 -10.81 15.99 -2.81
CA ASN A 111 -11.12 14.60 -3.18
C ASN A 111 -10.92 13.62 -2.01
N ASP A 112 -9.79 13.67 -1.28
CA ASP A 112 -9.58 12.79 -0.13
C ASP A 112 -10.59 13.09 0.98
N LYS A 113 -10.88 14.38 1.22
CA LYS A 113 -11.87 14.79 2.21
C LYS A 113 -13.26 14.24 1.87
N GLU A 114 -13.71 14.37 0.63
CA GLU A 114 -15.00 13.86 0.18
C GLU A 114 -15.10 12.33 0.31
N ILE A 115 -14.03 11.59 -0.03
CA ILE A 115 -14.04 10.12 0.07
C ILE A 115 -14.04 9.68 1.54
N ILE A 116 -13.25 10.33 2.41
CA ILE A 116 -13.25 10.08 3.86
C ILE A 116 -14.63 10.35 4.44
N ASP A 117 -15.20 11.53 4.16
CA ASP A 117 -16.51 11.92 4.66
C ASP A 117 -17.57 10.95 4.17
N LYS A 118 -17.54 10.58 2.88
CA LYS A 118 -18.44 9.57 2.33
C LYS A 118 -18.31 8.23 3.06
N ASP A 119 -17.10 7.69 3.25
CA ASP A 119 -16.94 6.38 3.89
C ASP A 119 -17.38 6.41 5.36
N VAL A 120 -16.98 7.43 6.11
CA VAL A 120 -17.20 7.47 7.56
C VAL A 120 -18.63 7.92 7.89
N ILE A 121 -19.15 8.97 7.23
CA ILE A 121 -20.50 9.50 7.51
C ILE A 121 -21.59 8.53 7.04
N THR A 122 -21.36 7.77 5.95
CA THR A 122 -22.31 6.72 5.53
C THR A 122 -22.27 5.47 6.40
N GLY A 123 -21.38 5.42 7.40
CA GLY A 123 -21.33 4.37 8.40
C GLY A 123 -20.47 3.16 8.01
N ARG A 124 -19.61 3.26 6.99
CA ARG A 124 -18.71 2.14 6.60
C ARG A 124 -17.64 1.80 7.65
N SER A 125 -17.54 2.62 8.69
CA SER A 125 -16.66 2.43 9.85
C SER A 125 -17.41 2.03 11.11
N ASP A 126 -18.74 1.87 11.05
CA ASP A 126 -19.57 1.55 12.21
C ASP A 126 -19.30 0.11 12.67
N ALA A 127 -19.35 -0.12 13.98
CA ALA A 127 -18.99 -1.40 14.61
C ALA A 127 -19.75 -2.61 14.02
N CYS A 128 -21.00 -2.43 13.58
CA CYS A 128 -21.83 -3.49 13.03
C CYS A 128 -21.33 -4.09 11.71
N LEU A 129 -20.43 -3.40 11.00
CA LEU A 129 -19.83 -3.87 9.74
C LEU A 129 -18.53 -4.65 9.94
N PHE A 130 -18.05 -4.75 11.18
CA PHE A 130 -16.91 -5.60 11.51
C PHE A 130 -17.38 -7.05 11.74
N ASN A 131 -16.42 -7.97 11.69
CA ASN A 131 -16.71 -9.37 11.96
C ASN A 131 -17.29 -9.58 13.37
N TYR A 132 -17.90 -10.76 13.58
CA TYR A 132 -18.63 -11.11 14.80
C TYR A 132 -17.89 -10.86 16.13
N SER A 133 -16.56 -10.91 16.13
CA SER A 133 -15.75 -10.71 17.33
C SER A 133 -15.35 -9.24 17.48
N LEU A 134 -14.79 -8.64 16.42
CA LEU A 134 -14.37 -7.24 16.46
C LEU A 134 -15.55 -6.30 16.72
N ARG A 135 -16.75 -6.60 16.20
CA ARG A 135 -17.92 -5.76 16.49
C ARG A 135 -18.20 -5.67 17.99
N GLU A 136 -18.01 -6.75 18.75
CA GLU A 136 -18.28 -6.79 20.19
C GLU A 136 -17.22 -5.99 20.94
N PHE A 137 -15.94 -6.20 20.59
CA PHE A 137 -14.82 -5.43 21.15
C PHE A 137 -14.98 -3.92 20.90
N ILE A 138 -15.28 -3.53 19.66
CA ILE A 138 -15.48 -2.13 19.28
C ILE A 138 -16.70 -1.54 19.99
N SER A 139 -17.84 -2.25 19.98
CA SER A 139 -19.07 -1.78 20.63
C SER A 139 -18.88 -1.56 22.13
N GLN A 140 -18.09 -2.41 22.79
CA GLN A 140 -17.75 -2.22 24.19
C GLN A 140 -16.86 -0.98 24.41
N CYS A 141 -15.85 -0.77 23.57
CA CYS A 141 -15.01 0.43 23.67
C CYS A 141 -15.81 1.72 23.45
N GLN A 142 -16.83 1.65 22.58
CA GLN A 142 -17.72 2.75 22.21
C GLN A 142 -18.93 2.92 23.15
N GLU A 143 -19.08 2.09 24.19
CA GLU A 143 -20.21 2.16 25.12
C GLU A 143 -20.27 3.55 25.79
N GLY A 144 -21.41 4.23 25.62
CA GLY A 144 -21.66 5.56 26.20
C GLY A 144 -21.26 6.75 25.32
N TYR A 145 -20.75 6.52 24.11
CA TYR A 145 -20.43 7.58 23.15
C TYR A 145 -21.48 7.68 22.05
N ASP A 146 -21.72 8.91 21.57
CA ASP A 146 -22.61 9.15 20.44
C ASP A 146 -21.92 8.77 19.11
N GLN A 147 -22.70 8.29 18.14
CA GLN A 147 -22.21 7.89 16.83
C GLN A 147 -21.59 9.06 16.06
N SER A 148 -22.08 10.29 16.27
CA SER A 148 -21.52 11.49 15.66
C SER A 148 -20.08 11.74 16.12
N TYR A 149 -19.83 11.67 17.44
CA TYR A 149 -18.51 11.82 18.05
C TYR A 149 -17.54 10.70 17.62
N ILE A 150 -18.03 9.46 17.55
CA ILE A 150 -17.25 8.32 17.06
C ILE A 150 -16.75 8.59 15.64
N ARG A 151 -17.65 8.96 14.73
CA ARG A 151 -17.32 9.25 13.34
C ARG A 151 -16.40 10.46 13.20
N GLU A 152 -16.61 11.52 13.97
CA GLU A 152 -15.75 12.70 13.99
C GLU A 152 -14.30 12.36 14.39
N SER A 153 -14.12 11.51 15.40
CA SER A 153 -12.79 11.07 15.85
C SER A 153 -12.05 10.31 14.74
N ILE A 154 -12.76 9.44 14.00
CA ILE A 154 -12.19 8.70 12.86
C ILE A 154 -11.77 9.65 11.75
N ILE A 155 -12.62 10.63 11.41
CA ILE A 155 -12.35 11.63 10.38
C ILE A 155 -11.08 12.42 10.72
N LYS A 156 -10.93 12.89 11.96
CA LYS A 156 -9.74 13.65 12.40
C LYS A 156 -8.44 12.88 12.21
N VAL A 157 -8.41 11.60 12.60
CA VAL A 157 -7.22 10.74 12.44
C VAL A 157 -6.89 10.53 10.96
N LEU A 158 -7.89 10.24 10.13
CA LEU A 158 -7.70 10.00 8.70
C LEU A 158 -7.27 11.26 7.94
N GLN A 159 -7.92 12.40 8.22
CA GLN A 159 -7.57 13.67 7.60
C GLN A 159 -6.12 14.04 7.95
N LEU A 160 -5.74 13.92 9.23
CA LEU A 160 -4.37 14.14 9.64
C LEU A 160 -3.41 13.18 8.93
N PHE A 161 -3.72 11.88 8.86
CA PHE A 161 -2.91 10.91 8.13
C PHE A 161 -2.67 11.30 6.68
N VAL A 162 -3.72 11.64 5.93
CA VAL A 162 -3.61 12.02 4.51
C VAL A 162 -2.80 13.29 4.32
N THR A 163 -2.91 14.27 5.23
CA THR A 163 -2.10 15.50 5.15
C THR A 163 -0.59 15.24 5.34
N HIS A 164 -0.22 14.15 6.02
CA HIS A 164 1.16 13.74 6.19
C HIS A 164 1.65 12.79 5.08
N TYR A 165 0.73 12.13 4.37
CA TYR A 165 1.02 11.16 3.31
C TYR A 165 0.21 11.43 2.02
N PRO A 166 0.33 12.63 1.40
CA PRO A 166 -0.51 13.01 0.26
C PRO A 166 -0.31 12.12 -0.98
N VAL A 167 0.86 11.49 -1.13
CA VAL A 167 1.15 10.55 -2.22
C VAL A 167 0.43 9.21 -2.04
N ILE A 168 0.20 8.80 -0.79
CA ILE A 168 -0.60 7.61 -0.48
C ILE A 168 -2.09 7.96 -0.55
N GLY A 169 -2.46 9.14 -0.05
CA GLY A 169 -3.85 9.60 0.01
C GLY A 169 -4.71 8.71 0.92
N TYR A 170 -6.03 8.82 0.78
CA TYR A 170 -6.96 7.90 1.43
C TYR A 170 -7.21 6.67 0.56
N CYS A 171 -7.04 5.48 1.14
CA CYS A 171 -7.46 4.22 0.55
C CYS A 171 -8.60 3.59 1.35
N GLN A 172 -9.62 3.08 0.65
CA GLN A 172 -10.75 2.41 1.29
C GLN A 172 -10.26 1.25 2.17
N GLY A 173 -10.73 1.22 3.42
CA GLY A 173 -10.29 0.26 4.45
C GLY A 173 -9.43 0.91 5.54
N MET A 174 -8.76 2.03 5.25
CA MET A 174 -8.00 2.80 6.27
C MET A 174 -8.90 3.29 7.42
N ASN A 175 -10.16 3.59 7.13
CA ASN A 175 -11.15 3.94 8.13
C ASN A 175 -11.34 2.86 9.21
N GLN A 176 -11.29 1.59 8.83
CA GLN A 176 -11.43 0.48 9.76
C GLN A 176 -10.17 0.29 10.61
N ILE A 177 -9.01 0.53 10.03
CA ILE A 177 -7.73 0.59 10.76
C ILE A 177 -7.84 1.68 11.82
N ALA A 178 -8.23 2.90 11.43
CA ALA A 178 -8.40 4.03 12.36
C ALA A 178 -9.41 3.71 13.49
N THR A 179 -10.51 3.02 13.20
CA THR A 179 -11.47 2.57 14.24
C THR A 179 -10.81 1.69 15.30
N ILE A 180 -10.01 0.68 14.91
CA ILE A 180 -9.32 -0.17 15.89
C ILE A 180 -8.26 0.61 16.67
N LEU A 181 -7.54 1.52 16.00
CA LEU A 181 -6.53 2.34 16.65
C LEU A 181 -7.14 3.28 17.71
N LEU A 182 -8.34 3.81 17.47
CA LEU A 182 -9.11 4.62 18.42
C LEU A 182 -9.73 3.79 19.56
N CYS A 183 -9.87 2.47 19.41
CA CYS A 183 -10.22 1.61 20.54
C CYS A 183 -9.04 1.40 21.51
N VAL A 184 -7.81 1.53 21.03
CA VAL A 184 -6.60 1.27 21.83
C VAL A 184 -5.86 2.54 22.25
N SER A 185 -6.21 3.72 21.73
CA SER A 185 -5.56 5.00 22.07
C SER A 185 -6.48 6.20 21.79
N ASP A 186 -5.98 7.39 22.13
CA ASP A 186 -6.55 8.69 21.72
C ASP A 186 -6.21 9.03 20.27
N GLU A 187 -6.87 10.03 19.67
CA GLU A 187 -6.64 10.50 18.30
C GLU A 187 -5.14 10.67 17.95
N GLU A 188 -4.38 11.34 18.81
CA GLU A 188 -2.94 11.55 18.62
C GLU A 188 -2.16 10.22 18.65
N GLY A 189 -2.47 9.34 19.60
CA GLY A 189 -1.86 8.02 19.69
C GLY A 189 -2.20 7.15 18.49
N ALA A 190 -3.46 7.17 18.04
CA ALA A 190 -3.94 6.45 16.87
C ALA A 190 -3.22 6.92 15.60
N PHE A 191 -3.06 8.24 15.42
CA PHE A 191 -2.27 8.79 14.32
C PHE A 191 -0.82 8.29 14.36
N HIS A 192 -0.15 8.31 15.51
CA HIS A 192 1.24 7.84 15.61
C HIS A 192 1.39 6.35 15.31
N ILE A 193 0.44 5.52 15.76
CA ILE A 193 0.43 4.09 15.44
C ILE A 193 0.20 3.90 13.94
N MET A 194 -0.78 4.58 13.35
CA MET A 194 -1.05 4.53 11.91
C MET A 194 0.17 4.96 11.10
N ASN A 195 0.79 6.07 11.48
CA ASN A 195 2.02 6.59 10.88
C ASN A 195 3.14 5.54 10.90
N HIS A 196 3.32 4.82 12.01
CA HIS A 196 4.31 3.74 12.10
C HIS A 196 3.96 2.55 11.19
N ILE A 197 2.69 2.12 11.15
CA ILE A 197 2.23 1.05 10.25
C ILE A 197 2.62 1.40 8.81
N PHE A 198 2.19 2.55 8.30
CA PHE A 198 2.36 2.90 6.90
C PHE A 198 3.80 3.28 6.51
N LYS A 199 4.60 3.80 7.45
CA LYS A 199 5.99 4.20 7.19
C LYS A 199 6.98 3.03 7.31
N SER A 200 6.75 2.13 8.27
CA SER A 200 7.78 1.17 8.70
C SER A 200 7.40 -0.29 8.48
N ILE A 201 6.11 -0.61 8.39
CA ILE A 201 5.62 -1.99 8.32
C ILE A 201 5.07 -2.32 6.93
N ILE A 202 4.24 -1.44 6.37
CA ILE A 202 3.59 -1.67 5.08
C ILE A 202 4.64 -1.77 3.98
N PRO A 203 4.53 -2.75 3.06
CA PRO A 203 5.44 -2.86 1.93
C PRO A 203 5.44 -1.58 1.08
N PRO A 204 6.58 -1.23 0.46
CA PRO A 204 6.65 -0.07 -0.42
C PRO A 204 5.56 -0.13 -1.49
N ARG A 205 4.88 1.00 -1.72
CA ARG A 205 3.83 1.18 -2.74
C ARG A 205 2.62 0.26 -2.64
N PHE A 206 2.40 -0.36 -1.49
CA PHE A 206 1.26 -1.23 -1.28
C PHE A 206 -0.09 -0.52 -1.55
N TYR A 207 -0.23 0.72 -1.08
CA TYR A 207 -1.40 1.58 -1.29
C TYR A 207 -1.20 2.64 -2.39
N SER A 208 -0.09 2.59 -3.13
CA SER A 208 0.21 3.63 -4.12
C SER A 208 -0.62 3.45 -5.38
N ASN A 209 -1.19 4.56 -5.86
CA ASN A 209 -1.89 4.64 -7.13
C ASN A 209 -1.08 5.51 -8.08
N SER A 210 -0.32 4.88 -8.96
CA SER A 210 0.43 5.60 -9.99
C SER A 210 -0.19 5.47 -11.37
N SER A 211 0.21 6.39 -12.26
CA SER A 211 -0.22 6.44 -13.65
C SER A 211 0.08 5.11 -14.34
N GLY A 212 -0.98 4.33 -14.59
CA GLY A 212 -0.91 3.04 -15.30
C GLY A 212 -0.53 1.83 -14.46
N ALA A 213 -0.24 2.01 -13.16
CA ALA A 213 0.12 0.94 -12.24
C ALA A 213 -0.58 1.13 -10.88
N THR A 214 -1.90 0.95 -10.87
CA THR A 214 -2.73 1.02 -9.67
C THR A 214 -2.38 -0.10 -8.69
N LEU A 215 -2.07 0.25 -7.44
CA LEU A 215 -1.81 -0.68 -6.35
C LEU A 215 -0.69 -1.70 -6.67
N ILE A 216 0.39 -1.26 -7.33
CA ILE A 216 1.45 -2.16 -7.80
C ILE A 216 2.11 -2.96 -6.65
N GLY A 217 2.26 -2.37 -5.46
CA GLY A 217 2.78 -3.07 -4.29
C GLY A 217 1.81 -4.13 -3.77
N TYR A 218 0.50 -3.85 -3.76
CA TYR A 218 -0.50 -4.87 -3.45
C TYR A 218 -0.50 -6.00 -4.49
N GLN A 219 -0.29 -5.70 -5.78
CA GLN A 219 -0.20 -6.72 -6.83
C GLN A 219 1.05 -7.60 -6.66
N ALA A 220 2.18 -7.02 -6.27
CA ALA A 220 3.39 -7.77 -5.92
C ALA A 220 3.12 -8.73 -4.75
N GLU A 221 2.43 -8.25 -3.73
CA GLU A 221 2.11 -9.03 -2.54
C GLU A 221 1.12 -10.15 -2.86
N LEU A 222 0.11 -9.88 -3.70
CA LEU A 222 -0.80 -10.89 -4.21
C LEU A 222 -0.07 -11.96 -5.03
N TYR A 223 0.88 -11.55 -5.90
CA TYR A 223 1.72 -12.48 -6.67
C TYR A 223 2.56 -13.38 -5.75
N PHE A 224 3.18 -12.79 -4.73
CA PHE A 224 3.95 -13.51 -3.72
C PHE A 224 3.08 -14.55 -3.00
N LEU A 225 1.92 -14.16 -2.47
CA LEU A 225 1.00 -15.06 -1.77
C LEU A 225 0.57 -16.24 -2.64
N LYS A 226 0.23 -15.99 -3.92
CA LYS A 226 -0.12 -17.05 -4.87
C LYS A 226 1.05 -18.00 -5.13
N SER A 227 2.26 -17.46 -5.26
CA SER A 227 3.47 -18.26 -5.46
C SER A 227 3.74 -19.18 -4.26
N GLN A 228 3.52 -18.69 -3.04
CA GLN A 228 3.60 -19.50 -1.82
C GLN A 228 2.47 -20.53 -1.71
N LEU A 229 1.24 -20.20 -2.09
CA LEU A 229 0.16 -21.19 -2.10
C LEU A 229 0.43 -22.33 -3.08
N LYS A 230 1.12 -22.03 -4.19
CA LYS A 230 1.54 -23.03 -5.18
C LYS A 230 2.53 -24.02 -4.59
N SER A 231 3.52 -23.56 -3.82
CA SER A 231 4.52 -24.44 -3.20
C SER A 231 3.91 -25.36 -2.12
N ILE A 232 2.80 -24.95 -1.50
CA ILE A 232 2.08 -25.73 -0.48
C ILE A 232 1.26 -26.89 -1.10
N ASN A 233 1.08 -26.96 -2.42
CA ASN A 233 0.37 -28.04 -3.14
C ASN A 233 -1.05 -28.32 -2.60
N LEU A 234 -1.91 -27.30 -2.58
CA LEU A 234 -3.30 -27.43 -2.15
C LEU A 234 -4.15 -28.22 -3.16
N VAL A 235 -5.00 -29.14 -2.67
CA VAL A 235 -5.91 -29.94 -3.53
C VAL A 235 -6.88 -29.06 -4.33
N ASN A 236 -7.38 -27.98 -3.70
CA ASN A 236 -8.32 -27.04 -4.32
C ASN A 236 -7.63 -25.72 -4.71
N TYR A 237 -6.37 -25.79 -5.16
CA TYR A 237 -5.52 -24.62 -5.42
C TYR A 237 -6.19 -23.57 -6.32
N ASP A 238 -6.77 -23.95 -7.46
CA ASP A 238 -7.39 -23.01 -8.39
C ASP A 238 -8.58 -22.26 -7.77
N GLN A 239 -9.37 -22.93 -6.91
CA GLN A 239 -10.47 -22.29 -6.21
C GLN A 239 -9.96 -21.28 -5.17
N VAL A 240 -8.87 -21.61 -4.48
CA VAL A 240 -8.21 -20.69 -3.53
C VAL A 240 -7.64 -19.49 -4.25
N LEU A 241 -7.04 -19.69 -5.44
CA LEU A 241 -6.54 -18.60 -6.29
C LEU A 241 -7.66 -17.64 -6.70
N ASN A 242 -8.78 -18.17 -7.20
CA ASN A 242 -9.93 -17.35 -7.57
C ASN A 242 -10.50 -16.61 -6.35
N PHE A 243 -10.52 -17.26 -5.19
CA PHE A 243 -10.98 -16.65 -3.95
C PHE A 243 -10.09 -15.48 -3.50
N ILE A 244 -8.76 -15.64 -3.51
CA ILE A 244 -7.83 -14.57 -3.11
C ILE A 244 -7.83 -13.42 -4.14
N ASP A 245 -8.07 -13.70 -5.43
CA ASP A 245 -8.22 -12.64 -6.43
C ASP A 245 -9.41 -11.71 -6.15
N ILE A 246 -10.51 -12.27 -5.66
CA ILE A 246 -11.73 -11.52 -5.34
C ILE A 246 -11.64 -10.89 -3.94
N SER A 247 -11.17 -11.65 -2.96
CA SER A 247 -11.24 -11.28 -1.53
C SER A 247 -9.95 -10.64 -1.02
N GLY A 248 -8.88 -10.66 -1.82
CA GLY A 248 -7.58 -10.07 -1.53
C GLY A 248 -7.67 -8.65 -0.97
N PRO A 249 -8.45 -7.72 -1.54
CA PRO A 249 -8.56 -6.37 -1.01
C PRO A 249 -9.06 -6.33 0.44
N GLN A 250 -10.04 -7.16 0.80
CA GLN A 250 -10.56 -7.24 2.17
C GLN A 250 -9.54 -7.84 3.13
N MET A 251 -8.68 -8.77 2.69
CA MET A 251 -7.67 -9.40 3.54
C MET A 251 -6.42 -8.51 3.71
N LEU A 252 -5.93 -7.94 2.61
CA LEU A 252 -4.65 -7.22 2.53
C LEU A 252 -4.78 -5.73 2.87
N LEU A 253 -5.71 -5.00 2.24
CA LEU A 253 -5.85 -3.55 2.44
C LEU A 253 -6.45 -3.20 3.81
N THR A 254 -7.05 -4.17 4.50
CA THR A 254 -7.55 -4.00 5.88
C THR A 254 -6.66 -4.69 6.91
N LEU A 255 -5.48 -5.19 6.54
CA LEU A 255 -4.53 -5.85 7.47
C LEU A 255 -5.20 -6.96 8.30
N MET A 256 -6.00 -7.79 7.62
CA MET A 256 -6.76 -8.92 8.16
C MET A 256 -7.88 -8.56 9.15
N LEU A 257 -8.24 -7.27 9.30
CA LEU A 257 -9.35 -6.82 10.15
C LEU A 257 -10.69 -7.47 9.80
N GLN A 258 -10.99 -7.59 8.51
CA GLN A 258 -12.25 -8.16 8.06
C GLN A 258 -12.34 -9.69 8.26
N VAL A 259 -11.21 -10.33 8.52
CA VAL A 259 -11.11 -11.80 8.60
C VAL A 259 -10.95 -12.25 10.05
N LEU A 260 -9.95 -11.77 10.76
CA LEU A 260 -9.55 -12.34 12.05
C LEU A 260 -10.45 -11.88 13.20
N ASN A 261 -10.75 -12.80 14.13
CA ASN A 261 -11.30 -12.42 15.43
C ASN A 261 -10.30 -11.56 16.23
N THR A 262 -10.81 -10.87 17.26
CA THR A 262 -10.07 -9.85 18.03
C THR A 262 -8.74 -10.39 18.56
N SER A 263 -8.73 -11.54 19.23
CA SER A 263 -7.49 -12.13 19.77
C SER A 263 -6.49 -12.52 18.68
N SER A 264 -6.96 -13.11 17.59
CA SER A 264 -6.12 -13.50 16.44
C SER A 264 -5.54 -12.29 15.71
N LEU A 265 -6.31 -11.20 15.60
CA LEU A 265 -5.83 -9.95 15.05
C LEU A 265 -4.76 -9.34 15.94
N PHE A 266 -5.01 -9.24 17.25
CA PHE A 266 -4.11 -8.57 18.19
C PHE A 266 -2.76 -9.28 18.32
N ILE A 267 -2.73 -10.62 18.26
CA ILE A 267 -1.46 -11.36 18.22
C ILE A 267 -0.73 -11.17 16.90
N THR A 268 -1.45 -11.15 15.78
CA THR A 268 -0.86 -10.91 14.44
C THR A 268 -0.26 -9.51 14.36
N TRP A 269 -1.00 -8.49 14.77
CA TRP A 269 -0.52 -7.11 14.81
C TRP A 269 0.60 -6.95 15.85
N GLY A 270 0.49 -7.58 17.02
CA GLY A 270 1.57 -7.57 18.03
C GLY A 270 2.89 -8.09 17.47
N GLU A 271 2.88 -9.21 16.74
CA GLU A 271 4.07 -9.73 16.07
C GLU A 271 4.51 -8.87 14.89
N MET A 272 3.57 -8.27 14.15
CA MET A 272 3.85 -7.31 13.07
C MET A 272 4.62 -6.08 13.57
N PHE A 273 4.21 -5.50 14.70
CA PHE A 273 4.91 -4.38 15.35
C PHE A 273 6.25 -4.82 15.94
N LYS A 274 6.28 -5.95 16.67
CA LYS A 274 7.51 -6.48 17.28
C LYS A 274 8.60 -6.75 16.25
N LYS A 275 8.24 -7.28 15.07
CA LYS A 275 9.17 -7.55 13.97
C LYS A 275 9.39 -6.35 13.05
N ASN A 276 8.61 -5.27 13.24
CA ASN A 276 8.54 -4.12 12.34
C ASN A 276 8.46 -4.55 10.86
N SER A 277 7.54 -5.47 10.56
CA SER A 277 7.50 -6.19 9.28
C SER A 277 6.10 -6.64 8.93
N PHE A 278 5.77 -6.64 7.63
CA PHE A 278 4.51 -7.17 7.10
C PHE A 278 4.39 -8.71 7.14
N ILE A 279 5.50 -9.43 7.36
CA ILE A 279 5.56 -10.90 7.30
C ILE A 279 4.49 -11.58 8.16
N PRO A 280 4.20 -11.17 9.41
CA PRO A 280 3.13 -11.80 10.21
C PRO A 280 1.75 -11.72 9.56
N ILE A 281 1.44 -10.65 8.81
CA ILE A 281 0.20 -10.52 8.05
C ILE A 281 0.17 -11.54 6.91
N ASP A 282 1.23 -11.63 6.12
CA ASP A 282 1.37 -12.61 5.04
C ASP A 282 1.22 -14.05 5.56
N GLN A 283 1.86 -14.37 6.68
CA GLN A 283 1.77 -15.68 7.34
C GLN A 283 0.32 -15.97 7.78
N ALA A 284 -0.36 -15.00 8.39
CA ALA A 284 -1.76 -15.14 8.79
C ALA A 284 -2.70 -15.32 7.57
N ILE A 285 -2.44 -14.67 6.45
CA ILE A 285 -3.19 -14.83 5.20
C ILE A 285 -3.02 -16.26 4.66
N ILE A 286 -1.78 -16.71 4.48
CA ILE A 286 -1.50 -18.07 3.98
C ILE A 286 -2.13 -19.11 4.90
N TYR A 287 -1.93 -18.99 6.21
CA TYR A 287 -2.55 -19.88 7.18
C TYR A 287 -4.08 -19.90 7.02
N SER A 288 -4.72 -18.73 6.91
CA SER A 288 -6.16 -18.62 6.74
C SER A 288 -6.65 -19.30 5.46
N LEU A 289 -5.96 -19.11 4.34
CA LEU A 289 -6.31 -19.73 3.06
C LEU A 289 -6.09 -21.24 3.06
N VAL A 290 -5.03 -21.73 3.69
CA VAL A 290 -4.77 -23.16 3.87
C VAL A 290 -5.87 -23.80 4.73
N GLN A 291 -6.30 -23.15 5.82
CA GLN A 291 -7.41 -23.63 6.63
C GLN A 291 -8.74 -23.58 5.89
N THR A 292 -8.96 -22.55 5.07
CA THR A 292 -10.15 -22.43 4.21
C THR A 292 -10.22 -23.60 3.24
N ALA A 293 -9.12 -23.89 2.53
CA ALA A 293 -9.04 -24.98 1.57
C ALA A 293 -9.31 -26.36 2.19
N LYS A 294 -8.97 -26.54 3.47
CA LYS A 294 -9.15 -27.81 4.20
C LYS A 294 -10.54 -27.98 4.79
N ASN A 295 -11.15 -26.90 5.27
CA ASN A 295 -12.31 -26.98 6.15
C ASN A 295 -13.59 -26.39 5.55
N LEU A 296 -13.49 -25.56 4.51
CA LEU A 296 -14.61 -24.81 3.95
C LEU A 296 -14.85 -25.16 2.49
N ASP A 297 -16.11 -25.00 2.10
CA ASP A 297 -16.56 -25.11 0.71
C ASP A 297 -16.45 -23.74 0.04
N LEU A 298 -15.42 -23.57 -0.80
CA LEU A 298 -15.07 -22.32 -1.49
C LEU A 298 -16.13 -21.83 -2.49
N THR A 299 -17.18 -22.62 -2.74
CA THR A 299 -18.30 -22.21 -3.61
C THR A 299 -19.37 -21.39 -2.88
N LYS A 300 -19.33 -21.35 -1.55
CA LYS A 300 -20.34 -20.65 -0.73
C LYS A 300 -20.11 -19.15 -0.69
N GLN A 301 -21.20 -18.40 -0.53
CA GLN A 301 -21.12 -16.96 -0.25
C GLN A 301 -20.75 -16.70 1.21
N GLY A 302 -20.25 -15.49 1.52
CA GLY A 302 -19.93 -15.07 2.89
C GLY A 302 -18.68 -15.72 3.50
N LEU A 303 -17.78 -16.26 2.66
CA LEU A 303 -16.63 -17.03 3.11
C LEU A 303 -15.72 -16.27 4.09
N ILE A 304 -15.46 -14.99 3.86
CA ILE A 304 -14.58 -14.18 4.73
C ILE A 304 -15.04 -14.22 6.19
N GLU A 305 -16.35 -14.16 6.45
CA GLU A 305 -16.89 -14.24 7.80
C GLU A 305 -16.69 -15.64 8.41
N GLU A 306 -16.82 -16.71 7.62
CA GLU A 306 -16.61 -18.09 8.08
C GLU A 306 -15.13 -18.40 8.33
N ILE A 307 -14.21 -17.80 7.57
CA ILE A 307 -12.77 -17.94 7.80
C ILE A 307 -12.43 -17.43 9.21
N GLY A 308 -12.93 -16.27 9.61
CA GLY A 308 -12.70 -15.72 10.94
C GLY A 308 -13.19 -16.59 12.11
N LYS A 309 -14.12 -17.51 11.85
CA LYS A 309 -14.68 -18.43 12.85
C LYS A 309 -13.83 -19.68 13.03
N ILE A 310 -13.01 -20.05 12.04
CA ILE A 310 -12.12 -21.22 12.12
C ILE A 310 -10.70 -20.88 12.60
N ILE A 311 -10.23 -19.63 12.40
CA ILE A 311 -8.89 -19.20 12.83
C ILE A 311 -8.87 -18.88 14.33
N LYS A 312 -7.88 -19.41 15.03
CA LYS A 312 -7.75 -19.29 16.50
C LYS A 312 -6.43 -18.64 16.88
N TYR A 313 -6.47 -17.89 17.98
CA TYR A 313 -5.29 -17.29 18.61
C TYR A 313 -4.18 -18.31 18.86
N SER A 314 -4.51 -19.50 19.37
CA SER A 314 -3.53 -20.55 19.68
C SER A 314 -2.71 -20.98 18.47
N ASP A 315 -3.36 -21.06 17.32
CA ASP A 315 -2.78 -21.61 16.11
C ASP A 315 -1.85 -20.58 15.47
N LEU A 316 -2.24 -19.30 15.46
CA LEU A 316 -1.39 -18.20 15.03
C LEU A 316 -0.23 -17.94 16.00
N SER A 317 -0.47 -18.00 17.31
CA SER A 317 0.59 -17.90 18.31
C SER A 317 1.63 -19.01 18.10
N GLN A 318 1.19 -20.23 17.81
CA GLN A 318 2.09 -21.33 17.50
C GLN A 318 2.86 -21.09 16.20
N LEU A 319 2.18 -20.62 15.14
CA LEU A 319 2.78 -20.26 13.85
C LEU A 319 3.90 -19.23 14.01
N PHE A 320 3.68 -18.19 14.81
CA PHE A 320 4.67 -17.13 15.01
C PHE A 320 5.83 -17.52 15.93
N SER A 321 5.62 -18.50 16.82
CA SER A 321 6.63 -18.97 17.79
C SER A 321 7.63 -19.98 17.24
N LYS A 322 7.33 -20.65 16.13
CA LYS A 322 8.13 -21.76 15.57
C LYS A 322 8.98 -21.30 14.38
N GLU A 323 9.97 -22.12 14.01
CA GLU A 323 10.57 -22.13 12.66
C GLU A 323 9.59 -22.59 11.55
N SER A 324 8.32 -22.87 11.88
CA SER A 324 7.29 -23.32 10.94
C SER A 324 6.65 -22.15 10.17
N ALA A 325 7.40 -21.10 9.88
CA ALA A 325 6.95 -20.07 8.97
C ALA A 325 6.79 -20.69 7.58
N TYR A 326 5.74 -20.31 6.84
CA TYR A 326 5.56 -20.80 5.47
C TYR A 326 6.69 -20.39 4.52
N PHE A 327 7.44 -19.35 4.88
CA PHE A 327 8.50 -18.76 4.09
C PHE A 327 9.41 -17.91 5.00
N THR A 328 10.63 -17.66 4.52
CA THR A 328 11.63 -16.79 5.12
C THR A 328 11.55 -15.35 4.59
N SER A 329 12.12 -14.38 5.31
CA SER A 329 12.22 -12.99 4.85
C SER A 329 12.94 -12.90 3.49
N PHE A 330 13.96 -13.73 3.30
CA PHE A 330 14.72 -13.83 2.07
C PHE A 330 13.86 -14.30 0.87
N GLU A 331 13.14 -15.42 1.02
CA GLU A 331 12.26 -15.95 -0.05
C GLU A 331 11.19 -14.93 -0.46
N ARG A 332 10.60 -14.24 0.53
CA ARG A 332 9.68 -13.14 0.28
C ARG A 332 10.32 -12.04 -0.57
N GLN A 333 11.49 -11.57 -0.17
CA GLN A 333 12.18 -10.50 -0.88
C GLN A 333 12.52 -10.91 -2.32
N VAL A 334 13.01 -12.13 -2.53
CA VAL A 334 13.31 -12.66 -3.87
C VAL A 334 12.06 -12.67 -4.76
N GLN A 335 10.93 -13.19 -4.27
CA GLN A 335 9.71 -13.28 -5.06
C GLN A 335 9.09 -11.91 -5.38
N ILE A 336 9.14 -10.98 -4.43
CA ILE A 336 8.69 -9.60 -4.66
C ILE A 336 9.57 -8.91 -5.71
N GLU A 337 10.90 -9.05 -5.62
CA GLU A 337 11.81 -8.48 -6.61
C GLU A 337 11.64 -9.15 -7.99
N GLN A 338 11.37 -10.45 -8.04
CA GLN A 338 11.05 -11.16 -9.27
C GLN A 338 9.79 -10.59 -9.95
N TYR A 339 8.74 -10.29 -9.19
CA TYR A 339 7.54 -9.65 -9.71
C TYR A 339 7.87 -8.30 -10.36
N TYR A 340 8.57 -7.41 -9.65
CA TYR A 340 8.95 -6.11 -10.20
C TYR A 340 9.85 -6.24 -11.44
N SER A 341 10.78 -7.19 -11.45
CA SER A 341 11.62 -7.49 -12.61
C SER A 341 10.81 -7.98 -13.81
N GLN A 342 9.78 -8.81 -13.61
CA GLN A 342 8.88 -9.26 -14.68
C GLN A 342 8.00 -8.13 -15.21
N THR A 343 7.42 -7.33 -14.32
CA THR A 343 6.56 -6.20 -14.70
C THR A 343 7.34 -5.11 -15.44
N SER A 344 8.57 -4.79 -15.01
CA SER A 344 9.40 -3.81 -15.74
C SER A 344 9.69 -4.22 -17.19
N ARG A 345 9.88 -5.52 -17.44
CA ARG A 345 10.08 -6.06 -18.79
C ARG A 345 8.81 -6.03 -19.63
N SER A 346 7.65 -6.32 -19.03
CA SER A 346 6.40 -6.41 -19.79
C SER A 346 5.97 -5.06 -20.37
N TRP A 347 6.37 -3.93 -19.77
CA TRP A 347 6.09 -2.60 -20.31
C TRP A 347 6.73 -2.33 -21.66
N VAL A 348 7.74 -3.11 -22.04
CA VAL A 348 8.48 -2.95 -23.29
C VAL A 348 8.05 -3.95 -24.36
N ASN A 349 7.06 -4.79 -24.05
CA ASN A 349 6.46 -5.70 -25.01
C ASN A 349 5.49 -4.96 -25.95
N ASP A 350 5.45 -5.39 -27.20
CA ASP A 350 4.62 -4.79 -28.25
C ASP A 350 3.15 -5.32 -28.20
N GLU A 351 2.72 -5.82 -27.04
CA GLU A 351 1.39 -6.38 -26.83
C GLU A 351 0.30 -5.29 -26.85
N LYS A 352 -0.84 -5.58 -27.50
CA LYS A 352 -1.96 -4.62 -27.62
C LYS A 352 -2.44 -4.08 -26.27
N LEU A 353 -2.47 -4.91 -25.24
CA LEU A 353 -2.92 -4.49 -23.91
C LEU A 353 -1.94 -3.51 -23.24
N VAL A 354 -0.63 -3.72 -23.43
CA VAL A 354 0.42 -2.84 -22.91
C VAL A 354 0.33 -1.48 -23.59
N LEU A 355 0.28 -1.46 -24.93
CA LEU A 355 0.12 -0.23 -25.72
C LEU A 355 -1.15 0.54 -25.34
N PHE A 356 -2.27 -0.16 -25.16
CA PHE A 356 -3.53 0.46 -24.71
C PHE A 356 -3.40 1.11 -23.32
N ARG A 357 -2.71 0.46 -22.38
CA ARG A 357 -2.46 1.02 -21.04
C ARG A 357 -1.55 2.24 -21.11
N LEU A 358 -0.47 2.19 -21.88
CA LEU A 358 0.48 3.30 -22.06
C LEU A 358 -0.19 4.52 -22.72
N LYS A 359 -1.04 4.30 -23.72
CA LYS A 359 -1.82 5.36 -24.37
C LYS A 359 -2.85 6.02 -23.44
N LYS A 360 -3.34 5.30 -22.42
CA LYS A 360 -4.27 5.87 -21.43
C LYS A 360 -3.59 6.82 -20.44
N ILE A 361 -2.29 6.69 -20.26
CA ILE A 361 -1.54 7.39 -19.21
C ILE A 361 -0.56 8.41 -19.78
N THR A 362 -0.41 8.43 -21.11
CA THR A 362 0.49 9.33 -21.83
C THR A 362 -0.24 9.97 -22.99
N ASN A 363 0.25 11.12 -23.42
CA ASN A 363 -0.29 11.87 -24.54
C ASN A 363 0.31 11.41 -25.88
N PHE A 364 0.91 10.22 -25.94
CA PHE A 364 1.53 9.66 -27.15
C PHE A 364 0.59 8.73 -27.90
N ASP A 365 0.70 8.72 -29.24
CA ASP A 365 0.00 7.72 -30.04
C ASP A 365 0.76 6.38 -30.09
N THR A 366 0.16 5.38 -30.73
CA THR A 366 0.73 4.03 -30.75
C THR A 366 2.05 3.95 -31.51
N GLU A 367 2.20 4.71 -32.60
CA GLU A 367 3.42 4.68 -33.42
C GLU A 367 4.58 5.34 -32.66
N GLU A 368 4.30 6.46 -32.01
CA GLU A 368 5.26 7.16 -31.14
C GLU A 368 5.69 6.28 -29.97
N ILE A 369 4.75 5.60 -29.30
CA ILE A 369 5.07 4.68 -28.20
C ILE A 369 6.01 3.56 -28.68
N LEU A 370 5.72 2.95 -29.84
CA LEU A 370 6.56 1.88 -30.40
C LEU A 370 7.97 2.37 -30.75
N GLN A 371 8.10 3.58 -31.30
CA GLN A 371 9.40 4.19 -31.58
C GLN A 371 10.20 4.42 -30.29
N ILE A 372 9.58 5.03 -29.27
CA ILE A 372 10.24 5.28 -27.99
C ILE A 372 10.58 3.95 -27.28
N GLN A 373 9.74 2.91 -27.39
CA GLN A 373 10.04 1.57 -26.89
C GLN A 373 11.31 1.00 -27.54
N ASN A 374 11.47 1.10 -28.86
CA ASN A 374 12.64 0.58 -29.55
C ASN A 374 13.94 1.28 -29.11
N GLU A 375 13.90 2.60 -28.96
CA GLU A 375 15.05 3.38 -28.50
C GLU A 375 15.37 3.09 -27.04
N PHE A 376 14.35 3.02 -26.19
CA PHE A 376 14.52 2.60 -24.79
C PHE A 376 15.13 1.20 -24.70
N LYS A 377 14.73 0.26 -25.57
CA LYS A 377 15.33 -1.08 -25.65
C LYS A 377 16.83 -1.00 -25.98
N LYS A 378 17.21 -0.18 -26.98
CA LYS A 378 18.60 0.04 -27.40
C LYS A 378 19.44 0.58 -26.23
N TYR A 379 18.97 1.64 -25.57
CA TYR A 379 19.62 2.21 -24.39
C TYR A 379 19.80 1.17 -23.28
N CYS A 380 18.79 0.35 -22.98
CA CYS A 380 18.91 -0.69 -21.97
C CYS A 380 19.93 -1.78 -22.35
N MET A 381 20.10 -2.10 -23.63
CA MET A 381 21.13 -3.04 -24.09
C MET A 381 22.55 -2.46 -24.01
N GLU A 382 22.72 -1.20 -24.39
CA GLU A 382 24.00 -0.48 -24.33
C GLU A 382 24.44 -0.24 -22.87
N SER A 383 23.51 0.17 -22.00
CA SER A 383 23.73 0.36 -20.56
C SER A 383 24.13 -0.93 -19.84
N ARG A 384 23.55 -2.07 -20.23
CA ARG A 384 23.88 -3.40 -19.66
C ARG A 384 25.30 -3.85 -19.97
N SER A 385 25.95 -3.28 -20.99
CA SER A 385 27.37 -3.55 -21.26
C SER A 385 28.32 -2.83 -20.29
N VAL A 386 27.83 -1.78 -19.61
CA VAL A 386 28.62 -0.95 -18.67
C VAL A 386 28.45 -1.37 -17.20
N SER A 387 27.40 -2.12 -16.85
CA SER A 387 27.09 -2.54 -15.47
C SER A 387 27.82 -3.80 -14.97
N ILE A 388 28.84 -4.28 -15.69
CA ILE A 388 29.80 -5.24 -15.13
C ILE A 388 31.18 -4.70 -15.42
N SER A 389 31.66 -3.80 -14.56
CA SER A 389 33.07 -3.49 -14.60
C SER A 389 33.84 -4.77 -14.25
N ARG A 390 34.82 -5.13 -15.07
CA ARG A 390 35.74 -6.26 -14.82
C ARG A 390 36.36 -6.20 -13.40
N LYS A 391 36.40 -5.00 -12.80
CA LYS A 391 36.86 -4.71 -11.43
C LYS A 391 35.94 -5.27 -10.36
N GLU A 392 34.62 -5.21 -10.51
CA GLU A 392 33.69 -5.79 -9.53
C GLU A 392 33.82 -7.32 -9.53
N ARG A 393 33.90 -7.97 -10.71
CA ARG A 393 34.18 -9.42 -10.78
C ARG A 393 35.51 -9.83 -10.11
N GLN A 394 36.49 -8.93 -10.01
CA GLN A 394 37.78 -9.17 -9.36
C GLN A 394 37.73 -8.90 -7.85
N SER A 395 37.04 -7.85 -7.39
CA SER A 395 36.80 -7.64 -5.95
C SER A 395 35.91 -8.76 -5.36
N PHE A 396 34.93 -9.27 -6.13
CA PHE A 396 34.08 -10.40 -5.74
C PHE A 396 34.84 -11.73 -5.57
N LYS A 397 35.98 -11.92 -6.25
CA LYS A 397 36.83 -13.12 -6.09
C LYS A 397 37.87 -12.99 -4.99
N GLN A 398 38.40 -11.78 -4.77
CA GLN A 398 39.39 -11.54 -3.71
C GLN A 398 38.75 -11.48 -2.31
N SER A 399 37.51 -11.00 -2.20
CA SER A 399 36.78 -10.95 -0.92
C SER A 399 36.33 -12.34 -0.45
N ALA A 400 35.95 -13.22 -1.40
CA ALA A 400 35.53 -14.60 -1.14
C ALA A 400 36.70 -15.56 -0.80
N GLN A 401 37.95 -15.11 -0.92
CA GLN A 401 39.14 -15.89 -0.55
C GLN A 401 39.71 -15.54 0.83
N LEU A 402 39.11 -14.57 1.55
CA LEU A 402 39.68 -14.02 2.79
C LEU A 402 38.83 -14.22 4.05
N THR A 403 37.75 -14.98 4.02
CA THR A 403 36.96 -15.29 5.22
C THR A 403 36.80 -16.79 5.43
N ASP A 404 37.83 -17.41 6.00
CA ASP A 404 37.69 -18.68 6.73
C ASP A 404 37.04 -18.36 8.09
N SER A 405 35.71 -18.19 8.14
CA SER A 405 34.89 -18.49 9.33
C SER A 405 33.39 -18.32 9.11
N SER A 406 32.67 -19.25 9.74
CA SER A 406 31.24 -19.51 9.84
C SER A 406 30.28 -18.32 9.96
N ASP A 407 29.08 -18.52 9.38
CA ASP A 407 27.81 -17.76 9.43
C ASP A 407 27.64 -16.54 8.48
N ASP A 408 28.71 -15.87 8.05
CA ASP A 408 28.60 -14.68 7.17
C ASP A 408 28.36 -15.03 5.67
N ASP A 409 28.65 -16.28 5.27
CA ASP A 409 28.49 -16.76 3.90
C ASP A 409 27.02 -16.83 3.46
N GLY A 410 26.10 -17.15 4.37
CA GLY A 410 24.67 -17.30 4.06
C GLY A 410 24.00 -15.98 3.68
N ALA A 411 24.23 -14.93 4.49
CA ALA A 411 23.70 -13.60 4.22
C ALA A 411 24.32 -12.98 2.96
N TYR A 412 25.62 -13.22 2.74
CA TYR A 412 26.31 -12.79 1.52
C TYR A 412 25.73 -13.45 0.26
N ILE A 413 25.54 -14.79 0.26
CA ILE A 413 24.95 -15.52 -0.87
C ILE A 413 23.51 -15.05 -1.14
N GLN A 414 22.72 -14.83 -0.09
CA GLN A 414 21.37 -14.28 -0.22
C GLN A 414 21.39 -12.89 -0.88
N ASN A 415 22.26 -12.00 -0.41
CA ASN A 415 22.41 -10.67 -1.02
C ASN A 415 22.83 -10.76 -2.49
N LEU A 416 23.75 -11.67 -2.85
CA LEU A 416 24.13 -11.91 -4.24
C LEU A 416 22.95 -12.39 -5.10
N GLN A 417 22.11 -13.28 -4.59
CA GLN A 417 20.91 -13.74 -5.31
C GLN A 417 19.89 -12.62 -5.50
N ILE A 418 19.64 -11.81 -4.48
CA ILE A 418 18.78 -10.62 -4.60
C ILE A 418 19.35 -9.66 -5.64
N GLN A 419 20.66 -9.39 -5.60
CA GLN A 419 21.31 -8.53 -6.60
C GLN A 419 21.18 -9.10 -8.02
N GLN A 420 21.34 -10.42 -8.20
CA GLN A 420 21.12 -11.06 -9.50
C GLN A 420 19.67 -10.89 -10.01
N VAL A 421 18.67 -10.96 -9.12
CA VAL A 421 17.26 -10.71 -9.47
C VAL A 421 17.01 -9.22 -9.75
N LYS A 422 17.69 -8.29 -9.06
CA LYS A 422 17.60 -6.86 -9.35
C LYS A 422 18.25 -6.50 -10.68
N LEU A 423 19.38 -7.11 -11.03
CA LEU A 423 20.04 -6.94 -12.34
C LEU A 423 19.16 -7.40 -13.51
N GLN A 424 18.14 -8.21 -13.25
CA GLN A 424 17.17 -8.62 -14.24
C GLN A 424 16.14 -7.54 -14.58
N LYS A 425 16.00 -6.48 -13.76
CA LYS A 425 15.09 -5.35 -14.03
C LYS A 425 15.43 -4.71 -15.37
N TYR A 426 14.39 -4.20 -16.02
CA TYR A 426 14.50 -3.57 -17.32
C TYR A 426 14.14 -2.09 -17.18
N GLY A 427 15.15 -1.23 -17.25
CA GLY A 427 15.00 0.19 -17.02
C GLY A 427 16.30 0.96 -17.24
N ILE A 428 16.21 2.28 -17.23
CA ILE A 428 17.36 3.19 -17.33
C ILE A 428 17.71 3.73 -15.94
N ASN A 429 19.01 3.78 -15.64
CA ASN A 429 19.48 4.36 -14.38
C ASN A 429 19.50 5.89 -14.45
N LYS A 430 19.81 6.52 -13.31
CA LYS A 430 19.84 7.98 -13.17
C LYS A 430 20.79 8.65 -14.17
N GLU A 431 22.02 8.17 -14.32
CA GLU A 431 22.98 8.76 -15.26
C GLU A 431 22.50 8.66 -16.71
N ALA A 432 22.01 7.50 -17.13
CA ALA A 432 21.47 7.31 -18.48
C ALA A 432 20.25 8.23 -18.73
N PHE A 433 19.40 8.44 -17.72
CA PHE A 433 18.31 9.40 -17.81
C PHE A 433 18.82 10.84 -17.95
N LEU A 434 19.81 11.25 -17.14
CA LEU A 434 20.40 12.59 -17.21
C LEU A 434 21.05 12.84 -18.57
N ASP A 435 21.84 11.89 -19.08
CA ASP A 435 22.49 12.00 -20.39
C ASP A 435 21.45 12.13 -21.51
N LEU A 436 20.34 11.39 -21.44
CA LEU A 436 19.23 11.52 -22.38
C LEU A 436 18.58 12.91 -22.30
N MET A 437 18.38 13.44 -21.10
CA MET A 437 17.84 14.79 -20.89
C MET A 437 18.79 15.88 -21.40
N GLU A 438 20.11 15.69 -21.27
CA GLU A 438 21.12 16.58 -21.85
C GLU A 438 21.04 16.61 -23.37
N GLN A 439 20.90 15.44 -24.02
CA GLN A 439 20.71 15.36 -25.47
C GLN A 439 19.44 16.09 -25.93
N PHE A 440 18.32 15.94 -25.20
CA PHE A 440 17.09 16.69 -25.49
C PHE A 440 17.29 18.20 -25.35
N HIS A 441 18.02 18.65 -24.32
CA HIS A 441 18.24 20.07 -24.03
C HIS A 441 19.17 20.74 -25.05
N LEU A 442 20.25 20.07 -25.44
CA LEU A 442 21.20 20.55 -26.47
C LEU A 442 20.54 20.77 -27.83
N HIS A 443 19.49 20.02 -28.15
CA HIS A 443 18.76 20.17 -29.40
C HIS A 443 17.84 21.40 -29.42
N TYR A 444 17.41 21.88 -28.25
CA TYR A 444 16.45 22.98 -28.10
C TYR A 444 17.08 24.33 -27.79
N THR A 445 18.12 24.33 -26.96
CA THR A 445 18.76 25.55 -26.47
C THR A 445 20.21 25.50 -26.93
N ARG A 446 20.48 26.12 -28.07
CA ARG A 446 21.72 25.91 -28.84
C ARG A 446 23.03 26.23 -28.09
N TYR A 447 23.01 26.68 -26.83
CA TYR A 447 24.17 27.09 -26.03
C TYR A 447 24.02 26.95 -24.49
N GLN A 448 23.17 26.07 -23.94
CA GLN A 448 22.99 25.99 -22.46
C GLN A 448 23.23 24.62 -21.83
N ILE A 449 23.75 24.66 -20.60
CA ILE A 449 24.08 23.49 -19.76
C ILE A 449 22.82 23.09 -19.01
N LEU A 450 22.44 21.81 -19.12
CA LEU A 450 21.37 21.22 -18.32
C LEU A 450 21.73 21.31 -16.83
N ASP A 451 20.82 21.82 -15.99
CA ASP A 451 20.99 21.69 -14.55
C ASP A 451 20.67 20.25 -14.13
N ARG A 452 21.70 19.40 -14.09
CA ARG A 452 21.61 17.97 -13.73
C ARG A 452 20.88 17.75 -12.39
N TYR A 453 21.05 18.63 -11.41
CA TYR A 453 20.39 18.49 -10.11
C TYR A 453 18.87 18.54 -10.23
N LYS A 454 18.33 19.40 -11.11
CA LYS A 454 16.89 19.51 -11.33
C LYS A 454 16.30 18.25 -11.97
N TYR A 455 17.02 17.64 -12.91
CA TYR A 455 16.57 16.40 -13.56
C TYR A 455 16.78 15.15 -12.69
N GLU A 456 17.71 15.18 -11.75
CA GLU A 456 17.81 14.15 -10.71
C GLU A 456 16.56 14.12 -9.82
N LEU A 457 15.99 15.29 -9.47
CA LEU A 457 14.72 15.36 -8.75
C LEU A 457 13.56 14.77 -9.57
N VAL A 458 13.55 15.00 -10.88
CA VAL A 458 12.57 14.40 -11.80
C VAL A 458 12.74 12.88 -11.83
N PHE A 459 13.97 12.37 -11.95
CA PHE A 459 14.25 10.94 -11.89
C PHE A 459 13.70 10.32 -10.60
N ASN A 460 14.03 10.90 -9.45
CA ASN A 460 13.62 10.38 -8.15
C ASN A 460 12.09 10.41 -7.96
N LEU A 461 11.38 11.31 -8.64
CA LEU A 461 9.92 11.36 -8.64
C LEU A 461 9.30 10.20 -9.44
N PHE A 462 9.84 9.93 -10.64
CA PHE A 462 9.32 8.91 -11.54
C PHE A 462 9.85 7.51 -11.27
N ASP A 463 10.95 7.38 -10.51
CA ASP A 463 11.36 6.12 -9.87
C ASP A 463 10.42 5.86 -8.69
N GLU A 464 9.13 5.73 -9.02
CA GLU A 464 8.08 5.38 -8.08
C GLU A 464 8.53 4.12 -7.36
N ASN A 465 9.14 3.21 -8.14
CA ASN A 465 9.53 1.92 -7.64
C ASN A 465 10.79 1.86 -6.76
N LYS A 466 11.46 2.96 -6.45
CA LYS A 466 12.56 2.88 -5.49
C LYS A 466 13.75 2.10 -6.04
N SER A 467 13.74 1.73 -7.32
CA SER A 467 14.64 0.69 -7.84
C SER A 467 15.96 1.24 -8.33
N GLU A 468 16.11 2.56 -8.30
CA GLU A 468 17.21 3.30 -8.93
C GLU A 468 17.23 3.13 -10.45
N LEU A 469 16.11 2.66 -11.01
CA LEU A 469 15.85 2.47 -12.44
C LEU A 469 14.44 2.97 -12.76
N LEU A 470 14.30 3.71 -13.85
CA LEU A 470 13.00 3.98 -14.45
C LEU A 470 12.66 2.83 -15.39
N ASP A 471 11.56 2.12 -15.13
CA ASP A 471 10.98 1.22 -16.13
C ASP A 471 10.40 2.01 -17.31
N PHE A 472 10.03 1.34 -18.40
CA PHE A 472 9.54 2.02 -19.60
C PHE A 472 8.27 2.85 -19.34
N ARG A 473 7.38 2.39 -18.46
CA ARG A 473 6.15 3.12 -18.12
C ARG A 473 6.49 4.39 -17.36
N GLU A 474 7.36 4.30 -16.35
CA GLU A 474 7.83 5.43 -15.55
C GLU A 474 8.52 6.47 -16.44
N PHE A 475 9.44 6.00 -17.29
CA PHE A 475 10.14 6.84 -18.27
C PHE A 475 9.18 7.51 -19.26
N LEU A 476 8.26 6.76 -19.86
CA LEU A 476 7.32 7.30 -20.84
C LEU A 476 6.34 8.29 -20.20
N THR A 477 5.89 8.04 -18.98
CA THR A 477 5.02 8.96 -18.23
C THR A 477 5.76 10.26 -17.93
N CYS A 478 7.02 10.17 -17.49
CA CYS A 478 7.91 11.31 -17.31
C CYS A 478 8.02 12.13 -18.60
N LEU A 479 8.36 11.46 -19.70
CA LEU A 479 8.51 12.08 -21.00
C LEU A 479 7.21 12.74 -21.47
N SER A 480 6.06 12.08 -21.27
CA SER A 480 4.74 12.63 -21.63
C SER A 480 4.45 13.95 -20.91
N VAL A 481 4.75 14.05 -19.62
CA VAL A 481 4.52 15.29 -18.85
C VAL A 481 5.52 16.38 -19.25
N LEU A 482 6.81 16.03 -19.38
CA LEU A 482 7.84 17.00 -19.78
C LEU A 482 7.58 17.58 -21.17
N LEU A 483 7.17 16.73 -22.11
CA LEU A 483 7.00 17.10 -23.52
C LEU A 483 5.62 17.64 -23.86
N ARG A 484 4.56 17.02 -23.34
CA ARG A 484 3.16 17.30 -23.71
C ARG A 484 2.28 17.65 -22.52
N GLY A 485 2.85 17.81 -21.33
CA GLY A 485 2.09 18.21 -20.16
C GLY A 485 1.75 19.70 -20.21
N SER A 486 0.55 20.04 -19.73
CA SER A 486 0.18 21.43 -19.46
C SER A 486 1.11 22.05 -18.42
N PHE A 487 1.12 23.38 -18.32
CA PHE A 487 1.89 24.07 -17.30
C PHE A 487 1.52 23.59 -15.89
N GLU A 488 0.23 23.39 -15.64
CA GLU A 488 -0.27 22.83 -14.38
C GLU A 488 0.25 21.41 -14.12
N GLN A 489 0.24 20.53 -15.12
CA GLN A 489 0.74 19.15 -14.97
C GLN A 489 2.24 19.13 -14.64
N LYS A 490 3.04 20.00 -15.28
CA LYS A 490 4.47 20.16 -15.01
C LYS A 490 4.69 20.74 -13.61
N LEU A 491 3.94 21.76 -13.22
CA LEU A 491 3.99 22.33 -11.87
C LEU A 491 3.67 21.27 -10.80
N LYS A 492 2.57 20.54 -10.98
CA LYS A 492 2.15 19.45 -10.08
C LYS A 492 3.23 18.39 -9.94
N MET A 493 3.84 17.98 -11.05
CA MET A 493 4.95 17.03 -11.09
C MET A 493 6.11 17.51 -10.21
N PHE A 494 6.61 18.73 -10.43
CA PHE A 494 7.75 19.25 -9.68
C PHE A 494 7.46 19.54 -8.20
N PHE A 495 6.23 19.95 -7.87
CA PHE A 495 5.80 20.12 -6.48
C PHE A 495 5.78 18.79 -5.74
N THR A 496 5.23 17.75 -6.37
CA THR A 496 5.18 16.40 -5.78
C THR A 496 6.59 15.83 -5.55
N ALA A 497 7.58 16.26 -6.35
CA ALA A 497 8.98 15.84 -6.19
C ALA A 497 9.67 16.47 -4.97
N HIS A 498 9.22 17.66 -4.55
CA HIS A 498 9.72 18.29 -3.33
C HIS A 498 8.97 17.71 -2.15
N THR A 499 9.71 17.04 -1.25
CA THR A 499 9.19 16.32 -0.07
C THR A 499 8.58 17.21 1.02
N GLY A 500 8.36 18.50 0.72
CA GLY A 500 7.85 19.51 1.63
C GLY A 500 6.37 19.82 1.41
N SER A 501 5.69 20.22 2.49
CA SER A 501 4.32 20.73 2.44
C SER A 501 4.14 22.03 1.69
N SER A 502 5.25 22.75 1.51
CA SER A 502 5.33 24.00 0.80
C SER A 502 6.73 24.14 0.21
N LEU A 503 6.84 24.90 -0.86
CA LEU A 503 8.10 25.28 -1.47
C LEU A 503 8.52 26.64 -0.96
N ARG A 504 9.79 26.82 -0.64
CA ARG A 504 10.34 28.16 -0.42
C ARG A 504 10.36 28.94 -1.73
N ALA A 505 10.36 30.27 -1.63
CA ALA A 505 10.38 31.13 -2.81
C ALA A 505 11.51 30.79 -3.81
N ASP A 506 12.71 30.49 -3.31
CA ASP A 506 13.85 30.13 -4.14
C ASP A 506 13.67 28.79 -4.86
N GLU A 507 13.09 27.80 -4.17
CA GLU A 507 12.77 26.49 -4.73
C GLU A 507 11.70 26.62 -5.81
N PHE A 508 10.63 27.37 -5.53
CA PHE A 508 9.56 27.60 -6.50
C PHE A 508 10.03 28.38 -7.74
N LYS A 509 10.87 29.41 -7.55
CA LYS A 509 11.50 30.14 -8.66
C LYS A 509 12.39 29.21 -9.49
N THR A 510 13.12 28.30 -8.84
CA THR A 510 13.90 27.26 -9.51
C THR A 510 13.00 26.36 -10.35
N LEU A 511 11.83 25.94 -9.85
CA LEU A 511 10.87 25.15 -10.62
C LEU A 511 10.32 25.90 -11.84
N LEU A 512 9.92 27.17 -11.65
CA LEU A 512 9.42 28.00 -12.73
C LEU A 512 10.47 28.17 -13.83
N SER A 513 11.74 28.29 -13.47
CA SER A 513 12.84 28.36 -14.46
C SER A 513 13.03 27.07 -15.28
N ILE A 514 12.53 25.93 -14.81
CA ILE A 514 12.54 24.66 -15.57
C ILE A 514 11.37 24.62 -16.55
N ILE A 515 10.20 25.09 -16.12
CA ILE A 515 8.95 24.98 -16.86
C ILE A 515 8.82 26.10 -17.89
N ILE A 516 9.35 27.29 -17.60
CA ILE A 516 9.25 28.47 -18.45
C ILE A 516 10.54 28.59 -19.29
N PRO A 517 10.44 28.59 -20.62
CA PRO A 517 11.57 28.82 -21.51
C PRO A 517 12.31 30.13 -21.21
N GLU A 518 13.63 30.10 -21.33
CA GLU A 518 14.50 31.21 -20.92
C GLU A 518 14.28 32.50 -21.75
N ASP A 519 13.89 32.38 -23.02
CA ASP A 519 13.51 33.51 -23.87
C ASP A 519 12.36 34.32 -23.27
N LEU A 520 11.39 33.64 -22.65
CA LEU A 520 10.32 34.29 -21.90
C LEU A 520 10.81 34.81 -20.55
N GLN A 521 11.81 34.17 -19.92
CA GLN A 521 12.37 34.63 -18.64
C GLN A 521 13.07 36.00 -18.75
N GLN A 522 13.52 36.39 -19.94
CA GLN A 522 14.15 37.68 -20.20
C GLN A 522 13.14 38.82 -20.47
N SER A 523 11.85 38.51 -20.57
CA SER A 523 10.81 39.51 -20.85
C SER A 523 10.44 40.34 -19.61
N GLU A 524 10.03 41.59 -19.84
CA GLU A 524 9.49 42.47 -18.78
C GLU A 524 8.20 41.88 -18.18
N GLU A 525 7.38 41.23 -19.01
CA GLU A 525 6.16 40.53 -18.60
C GLU A 525 6.45 39.41 -17.58
N TYR A 526 7.57 38.68 -17.73
CA TYR A 526 7.97 37.65 -16.77
C TYR A 526 8.39 38.22 -15.43
N GLN A 527 9.07 39.38 -15.40
CA GLN A 527 9.40 40.06 -14.15
C GLN A 527 8.14 40.55 -13.42
N ILE A 528 7.15 41.06 -14.16
CA ILE A 528 5.85 41.44 -13.61
C ILE A 528 5.12 40.21 -13.05
N PHE A 529 5.13 39.09 -13.78
CA PHE A 529 4.59 37.82 -13.33
C PHE A 529 5.23 37.33 -12.02
N LEU A 530 6.56 37.31 -11.93
CA LEU A 530 7.28 36.90 -10.71
C LEU A 530 6.91 37.76 -9.50
N ASN A 531 6.72 39.06 -9.70
CA ASN A 531 6.30 39.97 -8.64
C ASN A 531 4.84 39.73 -8.20
N ARG A 532 3.93 39.42 -9.13
CA ARG A 532 2.51 39.12 -8.81
C ARG A 532 2.37 37.86 -7.96
N ILE A 533 3.13 36.82 -8.29
CA ILE A 533 3.01 35.52 -7.64
C ILE A 533 3.83 35.43 -6.34
N HIS A 534 4.65 36.43 -6.02
CA HIS A 534 5.64 36.36 -4.95
C HIS A 534 5.02 36.04 -3.57
N GLN A 535 5.44 34.92 -2.99
CA GLN A 535 5.13 34.49 -1.62
C GLN A 535 6.40 33.95 -0.95
N SER A 536 6.46 33.99 0.39
CA SER A 536 7.58 33.40 1.15
C SER A 536 7.61 31.88 1.07
N GLN A 537 6.43 31.26 0.98
CA GLN A 537 6.23 29.83 0.81
C GLN A 537 5.01 29.58 -0.08
N TYR A 538 5.06 28.55 -0.91
CA TYR A 538 4.01 28.20 -1.87
C TYR A 538 3.43 26.83 -1.54
N THR A 539 2.12 26.74 -1.38
CA THR A 539 1.39 25.47 -1.27
C THR A 539 0.94 24.98 -2.65
N TYR A 540 0.44 23.74 -2.73
CA TYR A 540 -0.17 23.22 -3.96
C TYR A 540 -1.33 24.11 -4.47
N GLN A 541 -2.12 24.70 -3.57
CA GLN A 541 -3.22 25.60 -3.96
C GLN A 541 -2.69 26.91 -4.56
N ASP A 542 -1.58 27.43 -4.04
CA ASP A 542 -0.94 28.62 -4.62
C ASP A 542 -0.45 28.33 -6.03
N MET A 543 0.05 27.11 -6.29
CA MET A 543 0.47 26.70 -7.63
C MET A 543 -0.68 26.61 -8.63
N LEU A 544 -1.87 26.18 -8.21
CA LEU A 544 -3.08 26.21 -9.04
C LEU A 544 -3.50 27.64 -9.38
N LYS A 545 -3.28 28.60 -8.47
CA LYS A 545 -3.51 30.02 -8.78
C LYS A 545 -2.46 30.54 -9.76
N VAL A 546 -1.20 30.14 -9.62
CA VAL A 546 -0.13 30.50 -10.55
C VAL A 546 -0.39 29.95 -11.95
N SER A 547 -0.91 28.71 -12.09
CA SER A 547 -1.26 28.16 -13.41
C SER A 547 -2.41 28.91 -14.11
N GLN A 548 -3.22 29.65 -13.35
CA GLN A 548 -4.29 30.50 -13.86
C GLN A 548 -3.85 31.95 -14.14
N ASP A 549 -2.59 32.31 -13.88
CA ASP A 549 -2.12 33.67 -14.15
C ASP A 549 -2.16 33.97 -15.66
N PRO A 550 -2.56 35.19 -16.07
CA PRO A 550 -2.62 35.58 -17.48
C PRO A 550 -1.31 35.34 -18.23
N PHE A 551 -0.15 35.57 -17.59
CA PHE A 551 1.16 35.30 -18.22
C PHE A 551 1.30 33.83 -18.61
N VAL A 552 0.81 32.92 -17.78
CA VAL A 552 0.85 31.48 -18.06
C VAL A 552 -0.11 31.14 -19.20
N GLN A 553 -1.37 31.58 -19.10
CA GLN A 553 -2.41 31.26 -20.09
C GLN A 553 -2.06 31.79 -21.49
N ASP A 554 -1.56 33.02 -21.58
CA ASP A 554 -1.22 33.67 -22.85
C ASP A 554 0.00 33.05 -23.54
N ASN A 555 0.87 32.39 -22.77
CA ASN A 555 2.09 31.76 -23.27
C ASN A 555 2.01 30.22 -23.34
N GLU A 556 0.94 29.60 -22.84
CA GLU A 556 0.69 28.15 -22.95
C GLU A 556 0.35 27.76 -24.40
N TYR A 557 -0.53 28.54 -25.06
CA TYR A 557 -0.95 28.31 -26.45
C TYR A 557 0.20 28.45 -27.47
N LYS A 558 1.20 29.30 -27.20
CA LYS A 558 2.38 29.46 -28.06
C LYS A 558 3.31 28.23 -28.03
N ARG A 559 3.29 27.44 -26.95
CA ARG A 559 4.16 26.25 -26.76
C ARG A 559 3.64 25.02 -27.48
N GLU A 560 2.32 24.79 -27.48
CA GLU A 560 1.67 23.62 -28.09
C GLU A 560 1.89 23.51 -29.61
N ARG A 561 2.10 24.64 -30.31
CA ARG A 561 2.34 24.66 -31.77
C ARG A 561 3.80 24.51 -32.17
N SER A 562 4.75 24.80 -31.28
CA SER A 562 6.17 24.90 -31.65
C SER A 562 7.00 23.65 -31.40
N GLN A 563 6.54 22.72 -30.56
CA GLN A 563 7.44 21.75 -29.95
C GLN A 563 6.74 20.39 -29.77
N THR A 564 7.29 19.34 -30.40
CA THR A 564 7.58 18.01 -29.78
C THR A 564 7.34 16.80 -30.71
N SER A 565 6.20 16.64 -31.39
CA SER A 565 5.91 15.41 -32.16
C SER A 565 6.86 15.17 -33.34
N VAL A 566 7.28 16.24 -34.03
CA VAL A 566 8.25 16.19 -35.14
C VAL A 566 9.69 15.97 -34.62
N MET A 567 9.99 16.37 -33.39
CA MET A 567 11.35 16.39 -32.83
C MET A 567 11.76 15.09 -32.14
N ILE A 568 10.82 14.34 -31.55
CA ILE A 568 11.07 12.97 -31.08
C ILE A 568 11.45 12.10 -32.27
N ALA A 569 10.69 12.16 -33.37
CA ALA A 569 11.01 11.44 -34.60
C ALA A 569 12.36 11.86 -35.21
N GLN A 570 12.77 13.12 -35.12
CA GLN A 570 14.05 13.60 -35.68
C GLN A 570 15.27 13.37 -34.78
N SER A 571 15.11 13.44 -33.45
CA SER A 571 16.18 13.18 -32.49
C SER A 571 16.48 11.68 -32.41
N LEU A 572 15.45 10.83 -32.37
CA LEU A 572 15.60 9.39 -32.42
C LEU A 572 16.20 8.91 -33.76
N ASN A 573 15.82 9.51 -34.89
CA ASN A 573 16.39 9.18 -36.21
C ASN A 573 17.84 9.67 -36.45
N LYS A 574 18.39 10.58 -35.64
CA LYS A 574 19.79 11.02 -35.75
C LYS A 574 20.75 10.22 -34.86
N ILE A 575 20.24 9.66 -33.76
CA ILE A 575 20.99 8.79 -32.82
C ILE A 575 21.27 7.39 -33.42
N THR A 576 20.66 7.05 -34.55
CA THR A 576 20.97 5.84 -35.33
C THR A 576 22.15 6.00 -36.29
N ASN A 577 22.58 7.25 -36.56
CA ASN A 577 23.62 7.58 -37.56
C ASN A 577 24.93 8.10 -36.94
N SER A 578 25.07 8.05 -35.62
CA SER A 578 26.31 8.27 -34.85
C SER A 578 26.63 7.01 -34.05
#